data_AF-A0A364Y7Q1-F1
#
_entry.id   AF-A0A364Y7Q1-F1
#
_cell.length_a   1.000
_cell.length_b   1.000
_cell.length_c   1.000
_cell.angle_alpha   90.00
_cell.angle_beta   90.00
_cell.angle_gamma   90.00
#
_symmetry.space_group_name_H-M   'P 1'
#
loop_
_entity.id
_entity.type
_entity.pdbx_description
1 polymer ?
#
loop_
_entity_poly.entity_id
_entity_poly.type
_entity_poly.pdbx_seq_one_letter_code
_entity_poly.pdbx_strand_id
1 'polypeptide(L)'
;MCFFKTAYILPTSVQLAGDGFGNFWILDVNQNGQWGNVFYVCHDPAVIVKHSDSLTEFIKHVDEFGKKGKQSNLDVIHEVTVMDIWTKNNGFIDKSAALASTDEKLKSFAETLPDNFVIADLRGKPIKSGFAWGKFGPNIEKAKRHDTELIWAVEKIEKKGLLSRLFGK
;
A
#
# COMPACT_ATOMS: atom_id res chain seq x y z
N MET A 1 10.42 -9.90 11.93
CA MET A 1 10.11 -10.80 10.80
C MET A 1 8.86 -10.28 10.07
N CYS A 2 8.99 -9.16 9.35
CA CYS A 2 7.88 -8.48 8.64
C CYS A 2 7.73 -8.93 7.18
N PHE A 3 8.77 -9.53 6.59
CA PHE A 3 8.82 -9.89 5.17
C PHE A 3 7.72 -10.89 4.75
N PHE A 4 7.27 -11.79 5.62
CA PHE A 4 6.19 -12.72 5.29
C PHE A 4 4.83 -12.05 5.06
N LYS A 5 4.62 -10.84 5.61
CA LYS A 5 3.35 -10.12 5.47
C LYS A 5 3.24 -9.35 4.15
N THR A 6 4.36 -8.97 3.55
CA THR A 6 4.35 -8.20 2.29
C THR A 6 3.92 -9.04 1.10
N ALA A 7 4.03 -10.37 1.17
CA ALA A 7 3.59 -11.28 0.11
C ALA A 7 2.09 -11.16 -0.22
N TYR A 8 1.23 -10.78 0.74
CA TYR A 8 -0.20 -10.60 0.47
C TYR A 8 -0.53 -9.34 -0.35
N ILE A 9 0.36 -8.34 -0.31
CA ILE A 9 0.19 -7.07 -1.05
C ILE A 9 1.14 -6.94 -2.24
N LEU A 10 2.26 -7.66 -2.25
CA LEU A 10 3.28 -7.66 -3.30
C LEU A 10 3.74 -9.11 -3.52
N PRO A 11 2.89 -9.97 -4.14
CA PRO A 11 3.09 -11.41 -4.18
C PRO A 11 4.30 -11.85 -5.00
N THR A 12 4.64 -11.10 -6.05
CA THR A 12 5.84 -11.32 -6.85
C THR A 12 6.69 -10.06 -6.73
N SER A 13 7.75 -10.14 -5.93
CA SER A 13 8.55 -8.95 -5.61
C SER A 13 9.96 -9.28 -5.17
N VAL A 14 10.84 -8.27 -5.23
CA VAL A 14 12.24 -8.35 -4.81
C VAL A 14 12.51 -7.28 -3.76
N GLN A 15 13.01 -7.67 -2.59
CA GLN A 15 13.48 -6.70 -1.61
C GLN A 15 14.79 -6.08 -2.08
N LEU A 16 14.83 -4.75 -2.18
CA LEU A 16 16.01 -4.00 -2.59
C LEU A 16 16.84 -3.56 -1.38
N ALA A 17 16.17 -3.08 -0.34
CA ALA A 17 16.79 -2.56 0.88
C ALA A 17 15.85 -2.68 2.07
N GLY A 18 16.40 -2.59 3.28
CA GLY A 18 15.64 -2.45 4.52
C GLY A 18 16.35 -1.48 5.46
N ASP A 19 15.57 -0.81 6.31
CA ASP A 19 16.07 0.21 7.24
C ASP A 19 16.54 -0.35 8.61
N GLY A 20 16.43 -1.66 8.81
CA GLY A 20 16.75 -2.35 10.07
C GLY A 20 15.62 -2.34 11.11
N PHE A 21 14.53 -1.61 10.86
CA PHE A 21 13.37 -1.50 11.76
C PHE A 21 12.14 -2.22 11.20
N GLY A 22 12.31 -3.05 10.17
CA GLY A 22 11.22 -3.82 9.58
C GLY A 22 10.47 -3.09 8.46
N ASN A 23 11.06 -2.01 7.94
CA ASN A 23 10.58 -1.33 6.74
C ASN A 23 11.49 -1.63 5.55
N PHE A 24 10.90 -1.67 4.35
CA PHE A 24 11.59 -2.19 3.17
C PHE A 24 11.28 -1.38 1.92
N TRP A 25 12.29 -1.26 1.05
CA TRP A 25 12.08 -0.90 -0.35
C TRP A 25 11.95 -2.18 -1.16
N ILE A 26 10.82 -2.32 -1.86
CA ILE A 26 10.44 -3.53 -2.56
C ILE A 26 10.16 -3.18 -4.02
N LEU A 27 10.87 -3.84 -4.93
CA LEU A 27 10.56 -3.82 -6.36
C LEU A 27 9.39 -4.75 -6.63
N ASP A 28 8.32 -4.20 -7.19
CA ASP A 28 7.22 -4.99 -7.71
C ASP A 28 7.58 -5.63 -9.04
N VAL A 29 7.23 -6.90 -9.21
CA VAL A 29 7.48 -7.67 -10.43
C VAL A 29 6.17 -8.29 -10.86
N ASN A 30 5.76 -8.08 -12.11
CA ASN A 30 4.52 -8.66 -12.58
C ASN A 30 4.66 -10.17 -12.83
N GLN A 31 3.54 -10.85 -13.11
CA GLN A 31 3.51 -12.30 -13.32
C GLN A 31 4.35 -12.77 -14.54
N ASN A 32 4.69 -11.87 -15.46
CA ASN A 32 5.54 -12.14 -16.62
C ASN A 32 7.03 -11.86 -16.34
N GLY A 33 7.39 -11.52 -15.09
CA GLY A 33 8.77 -11.20 -14.70
C GLY A 33 9.22 -9.78 -15.07
N GLN A 34 8.32 -8.92 -15.53
CA GLN A 34 8.67 -7.54 -15.87
C GLN A 34 8.71 -6.69 -14.61
N TRP A 35 9.74 -5.85 -14.52
CA TRP A 35 9.94 -4.95 -13.39
C TRP A 35 8.96 -3.78 -13.46
N GLY A 36 8.33 -3.47 -12.33
CA GLY A 36 7.43 -2.34 -12.17
C GLY A 36 7.97 -1.27 -11.22
N ASN A 37 7.08 -0.76 -10.38
CA ASN A 37 7.39 0.30 -9.43
C ASN A 37 8.23 -0.21 -8.25
N VAL A 38 8.91 0.72 -7.57
CA VAL A 38 9.45 0.46 -6.24
C VAL A 38 8.51 1.05 -5.20
N PHE A 39 8.18 0.26 -4.19
CA PHE A 39 7.37 0.66 -3.05
C PHE A 39 8.22 0.72 -1.79
N TYR A 40 7.97 1.72 -0.95
CA TYR A 40 8.39 1.71 0.44
C TYR A 40 7.26 1.12 1.29
N VAL A 41 7.53 0.03 2.00
CA VAL A 41 6.57 -0.65 2.86
C VAL A 41 6.99 -0.45 4.31
N CYS A 42 6.23 0.38 5.02
CA CYS A 42 6.39 0.66 6.44
C CYS A 42 5.51 -0.30 7.27
N HIS A 43 6.05 -0.79 8.38
CA HIS A 43 5.33 -1.67 9.30
C HIS A 43 4.61 -0.92 10.43
N ASP A 44 5.13 0.23 10.87
CA ASP A 44 4.54 1.06 11.92
C ASP A 44 4.87 2.56 11.72
N PRO A 45 3.90 3.39 11.30
CA PRO A 45 2.54 3.00 10.95
C PRO A 45 2.52 2.15 9.67
N ALA A 46 1.61 1.17 9.65
CA ALA A 46 1.45 0.22 8.56
C ALA A 46 0.93 0.88 7.27
N VAL A 47 1.88 1.31 6.43
CA VAL A 47 1.66 2.11 5.20
C VAL A 47 2.50 1.55 4.06
N ILE A 48 1.97 1.60 2.84
CA ILE A 48 2.74 1.42 1.60
C ILE A 48 2.76 2.74 0.84
N VAL A 49 3.93 3.10 0.31
CA VAL A 49 4.15 4.31 -0.47
C VAL A 49 4.76 3.93 -1.82
N LYS A 50 4.20 4.44 -2.90
CA LYS A 50 4.82 4.39 -4.23
C LYS A 50 6.06 5.27 -4.22
N HIS A 51 7.24 4.67 -4.18
CA HIS A 51 8.50 5.40 -4.04
C HIS A 51 9.03 5.89 -5.39
N SER A 52 9.02 5.03 -6.42
CA SER A 52 9.44 5.37 -7.78
C SER A 52 8.71 4.53 -8.82
N ASP A 53 8.67 5.02 -10.05
CA ASP A 53 8.06 4.35 -11.21
C ASP A 53 8.94 3.23 -11.79
N SER A 54 10.21 3.18 -11.40
CA SER A 54 11.14 2.14 -11.86
C SER A 54 12.30 1.91 -10.89
N LEU A 55 13.02 0.79 -11.09
CA LEU A 55 14.28 0.51 -10.39
C LEU A 55 15.37 1.55 -10.71
N THR A 56 15.45 1.99 -11.97
CA THR A 56 16.44 3.01 -12.37
C THR A 56 16.22 4.33 -11.64
N GLU A 57 14.97 4.76 -11.50
CA GLU A 57 14.63 5.95 -10.72
C GLU A 57 14.93 5.75 -9.22
N PHE A 58 14.65 4.56 -8.67
CA PHE A 58 15.04 4.24 -7.29
C PHE A 58 16.55 4.39 -7.06
N ILE A 59 17.39 3.83 -7.95
CA ILE A 59 18.85 3.94 -7.84
C ILE A 59 19.30 5.41 -7.87
N LYS A 60 18.68 6.25 -8.70
CA LYS A 60 18.93 7.69 -8.70
C LYS A 60 18.56 8.36 -7.38
N HIS A 61 17.45 7.95 -6.74
CA HIS A 61 17.07 8.45 -5.43
C HIS A 61 18.02 8.00 -4.31
N VAL A 62 18.64 6.82 -4.43
CA VAL A 62 19.69 6.37 -3.49
C VAL A 62 20.95 7.24 -3.64
N ASP A 63 21.39 7.51 -4.86
CA ASP A 63 22.50 8.45 -5.13
C ASP A 63 22.16 9.86 -4.62
N GLU A 64 20.92 10.33 -4.83
CA GLU A 64 20.44 11.59 -4.29
C GLU A 64 20.51 11.63 -2.76
N PHE A 65 20.15 10.54 -2.07
CA PHE A 65 20.27 10.45 -0.60
C PHE A 65 21.73 10.62 -0.16
N GLY A 66 22.69 10.00 -0.85
CA GLY A 66 24.12 10.21 -0.56
C GLY A 66 24.57 11.67 -0.68
N LYS A 67 23.92 12.46 -1.55
CA LYS A 67 24.25 13.88 -1.80
C LYS A 67 23.49 14.85 -0.90
N LYS A 68 22.22 14.57 -0.62
CA LYS A 68 21.28 15.50 0.03
C LYS A 68 20.87 15.08 1.44
N GLY A 69 21.15 13.84 1.85
CA GLY A 69 20.71 13.27 3.11
C GLY A 69 19.21 13.46 3.33
N LYS A 70 18.86 14.19 4.40
CA LYS A 70 17.48 14.40 4.85
C LYS A 70 16.54 15.12 3.89
N GLN A 71 17.10 15.78 2.88
CA GLN A 71 16.30 16.49 1.87
C GLN A 71 16.01 15.63 0.63
N SER A 72 16.54 14.41 0.57
CA SER A 72 16.34 13.51 -0.56
C SER A 72 14.95 12.90 -0.59
N ASN A 73 14.55 12.37 -1.76
CA ASN A 73 13.28 11.69 -1.89
C ASN A 73 13.12 10.51 -0.92
N LEU A 74 14.20 9.77 -0.70
CA LEU A 74 14.22 8.59 0.17
C LEU A 74 13.87 8.96 1.62
N ASP A 75 14.53 9.97 2.18
CA ASP A 75 14.32 10.41 3.57
C ASP A 75 12.93 11.06 3.74
N VAL A 76 12.50 11.88 2.77
CA VAL A 76 11.15 12.48 2.80
C VAL A 76 10.03 11.44 2.77
N ILE A 77 10.22 10.32 2.06
CA ILE A 77 9.26 9.23 2.10
C ILE A 77 9.25 8.55 3.46
N HIS A 78 10.44 8.26 3.99
CA HIS A 78 10.63 7.58 5.26
C HIS A 78 10.06 8.36 6.45
N GLU A 79 10.36 9.65 6.54
CA GLU A 79 10.09 10.47 7.73
C GLU A 79 8.76 11.25 7.66
N VAL A 80 8.35 11.71 6.47
CA VAL A 80 7.20 12.63 6.32
C VAL A 80 6.00 11.94 5.66
N THR A 81 6.22 11.34 4.50
CA THR A 81 5.13 10.87 3.62
C THR A 81 4.31 9.77 4.29
N VAL A 82 4.97 8.86 5.01
CA VAL A 82 4.34 7.77 5.76
C VAL A 82 3.33 8.31 6.77
N MET A 83 3.73 9.32 7.55
CA MET A 83 2.86 9.92 8.56
C MET A 83 1.72 10.71 7.93
N ASP A 84 1.96 11.41 6.82
CA ASP A 84 0.93 12.13 6.08
C ASP A 84 -0.16 11.18 5.57
N ILE A 85 0.22 10.04 4.98
CA ILE A 85 -0.74 9.02 4.55
C ILE A 85 -1.48 8.44 5.74
N TRP A 86 -0.78 8.11 6.83
CA TRP A 86 -1.42 7.52 8.00
C TRP A 86 -2.47 8.42 8.67
N THR A 87 -2.17 9.72 8.75
CA THR A 87 -2.94 10.68 9.56
C THR A 87 -3.93 11.52 8.76
N LYS A 88 -3.58 11.93 7.53
CA LYS A 88 -4.37 12.90 6.75
C LYS A 88 -5.17 12.24 5.63
N ASN A 89 -4.56 11.30 4.91
CA ASN A 89 -5.19 10.66 3.75
C ASN A 89 -4.76 9.19 3.66
N ASN A 90 -5.59 8.30 4.20
CA ASN A 90 -5.30 6.87 4.29
C ASN A 90 -5.22 6.15 2.94
N GLY A 91 -5.47 6.84 1.81
CA GLY A 91 -5.27 6.33 0.46
C GLY A 91 -6.36 5.39 -0.03
N PHE A 92 -7.49 5.29 0.68
CA PHE A 92 -8.57 4.38 0.33
C PHE A 92 -9.76 5.10 -0.29
N ILE A 93 -10.46 4.38 -1.16
CA ILE A 93 -11.81 4.69 -1.63
C ILE A 93 -12.77 3.61 -1.14
N ASP A 94 -14.02 3.98 -0.92
CA ASP A 94 -15.07 3.04 -0.54
C ASP A 94 -15.43 2.13 -1.72
N LYS A 95 -15.77 0.87 -1.43
CA LYS A 95 -16.21 -0.10 -2.45
C LYS A 95 -17.40 0.42 -3.27
N SER A 96 -18.35 1.12 -2.65
CA SER A 96 -19.50 1.71 -3.35
C SER A 96 -19.08 2.75 -4.39
N ALA A 97 -18.08 3.58 -4.09
CA ALA A 97 -17.52 4.54 -5.04
C ALA A 97 -16.80 3.82 -6.20
N ALA A 98 -16.08 2.74 -5.92
CA ALA A 98 -15.45 1.91 -6.96
C ALA A 98 -16.49 1.22 -7.87
N LEU A 99 -17.59 0.73 -7.31
CA LEU A 99 -18.69 0.11 -8.08
C LEU A 99 -19.42 1.12 -8.98
N ALA A 100 -19.50 2.38 -8.55
CA ALA A 100 -20.09 3.47 -9.32
C ALA A 100 -19.14 4.06 -10.38
N SER A 101 -17.88 3.61 -10.42
CA SER A 101 -16.87 4.08 -11.36
C SER A 101 -17.19 3.67 -12.80
N THR A 102 -16.79 4.51 -13.76
CA THR A 102 -16.77 4.16 -15.20
C THR A 102 -15.49 3.39 -15.60
N ASP A 103 -14.53 3.25 -14.69
CA ASP A 103 -13.36 2.40 -14.89
C ASP A 103 -13.73 0.94 -14.67
N GLU A 104 -13.89 0.20 -15.77
CA GLU A 104 -14.29 -1.21 -15.75
C GLU A 104 -13.34 -2.10 -14.94
N LYS A 105 -12.02 -1.84 -14.96
CA LYS A 105 -11.07 -2.67 -14.18
C LYS A 105 -11.28 -2.46 -12.67
N LEU A 106 -11.46 -1.21 -12.26
CA LEU A 106 -11.74 -0.88 -10.86
C LEU A 106 -13.09 -1.45 -10.41
N LYS A 107 -14.11 -1.28 -11.24
CA LYS A 107 -15.46 -1.76 -10.97
C LYS A 107 -15.51 -3.29 -10.87
N SER A 108 -14.99 -4.00 -11.86
CA SER A 108 -14.94 -5.46 -11.85
C SER A 108 -14.12 -6.00 -10.68
N PHE A 109 -13.00 -5.35 -10.33
CA PHE A 109 -12.27 -5.72 -9.12
C PHE A 109 -13.14 -5.58 -7.87
N ALA A 110 -13.84 -4.46 -7.72
CA ALA A 110 -14.73 -4.19 -6.60
C ALA A 110 -15.89 -5.19 -6.48
N GLU A 111 -16.45 -5.66 -7.60
CA GLU A 111 -17.51 -6.68 -7.63
C GLU A 111 -17.08 -8.01 -7.01
N THR A 112 -15.79 -8.34 -7.04
CA THR A 112 -15.24 -9.57 -6.43
C THR A 112 -15.04 -9.51 -4.91
N LEU A 113 -15.22 -8.32 -4.32
CA LEU A 113 -14.89 -8.06 -2.92
C LEU A 113 -16.13 -8.19 -2.03
N PRO A 114 -16.00 -8.70 -0.80
CA PRO A 114 -17.03 -8.54 0.23
C PRO A 114 -17.28 -7.06 0.57
N ASP A 115 -18.43 -6.74 1.16
CA ASP A 115 -18.83 -5.34 1.44
C ASP A 115 -17.95 -4.64 2.47
N ASN A 116 -17.29 -5.40 3.34
CA ASN A 116 -16.41 -4.87 4.36
C ASN A 116 -14.99 -4.57 3.86
N PHE A 117 -14.77 -4.41 2.55
CA PHE A 117 -13.47 -4.04 1.98
C PHE A 117 -13.45 -2.59 1.52
N VAL A 118 -12.27 -1.99 1.66
CA VAL A 118 -11.93 -0.71 1.00
C VAL A 118 -10.85 -0.95 -0.03
N ILE A 119 -10.76 -0.06 -1.02
CA ILE A 119 -9.88 -0.22 -2.18
C ILE A 119 -8.84 0.88 -2.18
N ALA A 120 -7.59 0.55 -2.48
CA ALA A 120 -6.54 1.51 -2.78
C ALA A 120 -6.14 1.36 -4.25
N ASP A 121 -6.10 2.47 -4.98
CA ASP A 121 -5.75 2.50 -6.39
C ASP A 121 -4.60 3.49 -6.62
N LEU A 122 -3.43 2.95 -6.99
CA LEU A 122 -2.23 3.73 -7.26
C LEU A 122 -1.93 3.85 -8.77
N ARG A 123 -2.83 3.39 -9.64
CA ARG A 123 -2.68 3.62 -11.09
C ARG A 123 -2.69 5.11 -11.38
N GLY A 124 -1.72 5.56 -12.18
CA GLY A 124 -1.57 6.98 -12.55
C GLY A 124 -1.30 7.93 -11.36
N LYS A 125 -1.13 7.44 -10.13
CA LYS A 125 -0.81 8.29 -8.98
C LYS A 125 0.67 8.68 -8.99
N PRO A 126 1.01 9.91 -8.59
CA PRO A 126 2.41 10.34 -8.50
C PRO A 126 3.16 9.53 -7.44
N ILE A 127 4.49 9.53 -7.53
CA ILE A 127 5.34 9.07 -6.42
C ILE A 127 4.96 9.81 -5.13
N LYS A 128 5.22 9.19 -3.97
CA LYS A 128 4.75 9.63 -2.63
C LYS A 128 3.25 9.43 -2.37
N SER A 129 2.49 8.93 -3.33
CA SER A 129 1.14 8.42 -3.07
C SER A 129 1.21 7.05 -2.40
N GLY A 130 0.19 6.68 -1.64
CA GLY A 130 0.19 5.40 -0.94
C GLY A 130 -1.11 5.15 -0.18
N PHE A 131 -1.13 4.09 0.62
CA PHE A 131 -2.28 3.76 1.46
C PHE A 131 -1.86 3.07 2.76
N ALA A 132 -2.70 3.22 3.79
CA ALA A 132 -2.45 2.74 5.15
C ALA A 132 -2.97 1.31 5.33
N TRP A 133 -2.25 0.31 4.85
CA TRP A 133 -2.70 -1.10 4.85
C TRP A 133 -3.06 -1.66 6.23
N GLY A 134 -2.50 -1.15 7.33
CA GLY A 134 -2.87 -1.56 8.68
C GLY A 134 -3.89 -0.66 9.37
N LYS A 135 -4.52 0.28 8.67
CA LYS A 135 -5.46 1.26 9.27
C LYS A 135 -6.64 0.60 9.98
N PHE A 136 -7.09 -0.54 9.47
CA PHE A 136 -8.29 -1.23 9.96
C PHE A 136 -7.97 -2.48 10.79
N GLY A 137 -6.71 -2.73 11.10
CA GLY A 137 -6.26 -3.86 11.92
C GLY A 137 -5.14 -4.66 11.27
N PRO A 138 -4.70 -5.75 11.93
CA PRO A 138 -3.53 -6.50 11.53
C PRO A 138 -3.78 -7.55 10.43
N ASN A 139 -5.02 -7.70 9.94
CA ASN A 139 -5.48 -8.79 9.06
C ASN A 139 -5.01 -8.64 7.59
N ILE A 140 -3.72 -8.40 7.38
CA ILE A 140 -3.13 -8.23 6.05
C ILE A 140 -3.25 -9.49 5.19
N GLU A 141 -3.39 -10.66 5.80
CA GLU A 141 -3.59 -11.95 5.12
C GLU A 141 -4.87 -12.03 4.30
N LYS A 142 -5.84 -11.15 4.59
CA LYS A 142 -7.08 -11.02 3.81
C LYS A 142 -6.99 -9.96 2.72
N ALA A 143 -5.90 -9.20 2.66
CA ALA A 143 -5.73 -8.24 1.59
C ALA A 143 -5.74 -8.95 0.23
N LYS A 144 -6.36 -8.29 -0.74
CA LYS A 144 -6.40 -8.78 -2.12
C LYS A 144 -5.69 -7.76 -3.00
N ARG A 145 -5.04 -8.23 -4.04
CA ARG A 145 -4.45 -7.38 -5.07
C ARG A 145 -5.05 -7.77 -6.41
N HIS A 146 -5.31 -6.79 -7.27
CA HIS A 146 -5.65 -7.05 -8.66
C HIS A 146 -4.45 -7.70 -9.38
N ASP A 147 -4.72 -8.70 -10.23
CA ASP A 147 -3.68 -9.58 -10.79
C ASP A 147 -2.56 -8.82 -11.54
N THR A 148 -2.94 -7.78 -12.27
CA THR A 148 -2.04 -7.04 -13.18
C THR A 148 -1.97 -5.54 -12.91
N GLU A 149 -2.83 -5.03 -12.02
CA GLU A 149 -2.99 -3.59 -11.83
C GLU A 149 -2.53 -3.18 -10.44
N LEU A 150 -2.19 -1.90 -10.29
CA LEU A 150 -1.83 -1.30 -9.01
C LEU A 150 -3.08 -0.96 -8.20
N ILE A 151 -3.89 -1.97 -7.94
CA ILE A 151 -5.13 -1.89 -7.17
C ILE A 151 -5.08 -2.96 -6.07
N TRP A 152 -5.39 -2.54 -4.85
CA TRP A 152 -5.42 -3.38 -3.66
C TRP A 152 -6.77 -3.23 -2.96
N ALA A 153 -7.15 -4.24 -2.21
CA ALA A 153 -8.27 -4.20 -1.30
C ALA A 153 -7.83 -4.65 0.09
N VAL A 154 -8.29 -3.94 1.11
CA VAL A 154 -7.99 -4.21 2.52
C VAL A 154 -9.30 -4.39 3.27
N GLU A 155 -9.34 -5.42 4.13
CA GLU A 155 -10.52 -5.66 4.98
C GLU A 155 -10.65 -4.54 6.02
N LYS A 156 -11.80 -3.87 6.02
CA LYS A 156 -12.23 -2.96 7.07
C LYS A 156 -12.89 -3.78 8.18
N ILE A 157 -12.18 -3.97 9.29
CA ILE A 157 -12.76 -4.59 10.48
C ILE A 157 -13.66 -3.57 11.16
N GLU A 158 -14.97 -3.73 11.02
CA GLU A 158 -15.92 -2.99 11.84
C GLU A 158 -15.77 -3.45 13.29
N LYS A 159 -15.21 -2.59 14.14
CA LYS A 159 -15.23 -2.82 15.58
C LYS A 159 -16.68 -2.76 16.03
N LYS A 160 -17.34 -3.92 16.18
CA LYS A 160 -18.62 -4.03 16.88
C LYS A 160 -18.47 -3.32 18.23
N GLY A 161 -19.11 -2.16 18.37
CA GLY A 161 -18.97 -1.33 19.56
C GLY A 161 -19.40 -2.10 20.81
N LEU A 162 -18.85 -1.74 21.97
CA LEU A 162 -19.18 -2.36 23.27
C LEU A 162 -20.69 -2.44 23.54
N LEU A 163 -21.48 -1.50 23.00
CA LEU A 163 -22.94 -1.48 23.10
C LEU A 163 -23.64 -2.58 22.28
N SER A 164 -23.06 -3.03 21.15
CA SER A 164 -23.63 -4.14 20.36
C SER A 164 -23.53 -5.49 21.08
N ARG A 165 -22.62 -5.63 22.06
CA ARG A 165 -22.54 -6.79 22.94
C ARG A 165 -23.50 -6.73 24.14
N LEU A 166 -23.95 -5.53 24.52
CA LEU A 166 -24.86 -5.35 25.65
C LEU A 166 -26.35 -5.37 25.24
N PHE A 167 -26.66 -5.14 23.96
CA PHE A 167 -28.04 -5.08 23.46
C PHE A 167 -28.36 -6.06 22.32
N GLY A 168 -27.47 -7.03 22.05
CA GLY A 168 -27.69 -8.05 21.02
C GLY A 168 -28.46 -9.26 21.54
N LYS A 169 -29.78 -9.27 21.36
CA LYS A 169 -30.53 -10.50 21.00
C LYS A 169 -30.42 -10.71 19.50
#